data_AF-A0A1M7TTW8-F1
#
_entry.id   AF-A0A1M7TTW8-F1
#
_cell.length_a   1.000
_cell.length_b   1.000
_cell.length_c   1.000
_cell.angle_alpha   90.00
_cell.angle_beta   90.00
_cell.angle_gamma   90.00
#
_symmetry.space_group_name_H-M   'P 1'
#
loop_
_entity.id
_entity.type
_entity.pdbx_description
1 polymer ?
#
loop_
_entity_poly.entity_id
_entity_poly.type
_entity_poly.pdbx_seq_one_letter_code
_entity_poly.pdbx_strand_id
1 'polypeptide(L)'
;MTRFLRTWRGAGTLLAALALVAATLLAPVVARPDPAAAAPPPTGPSGDAFYTPPNPLPSGADGDVIWWRQLPDDLINKGYLLLYRSESALGAPVAVSGRVLVPKAAWRGPGVRPIVSVASGTRGIGDGCAPSKWQPDYEKPLFIDAMLRRGWAVAITDYEGLGTPGTHPYVVGRSEGRGVIDVVRAATRLPASGLRSGGPIAFAGYSQGGGGAAWAGELAPTYAPELNVVGISAGGTPADLDVVAKSLDGTLGFGFLLLASLGLNAAYPELNLPAYLNEKGKQLYATQQGACVDAVFGYAFQRIADYTTSNPLSTPQWQARLAENKLGSAPPRAPVYLFHGTHDEIIPLSQAQTLRRQYCAAGVKVRWATFVGEHVTTLVASAPDVIGFLTDRFAGKPATSNC
;
A
#
# COMPACT_ATOMS: atom_id res chain seq x y z
N MET A 1 -24.54 73.25 -43.10
CA MET A 1 -24.22 74.66 -42.83
C MET A 1 -23.48 74.73 -41.50
N THR A 2 -22.15 74.85 -41.57
CA THR A 2 -21.34 75.99 -41.03
C THR A 2 -21.27 75.98 -39.50
N ARG A 3 -20.19 75.47 -38.90
CA ARG A 3 -18.82 76.02 -38.72
C ARG A 3 -18.65 76.82 -37.42
N PHE A 4 -17.68 76.36 -36.61
CA PHE A 4 -16.66 77.12 -35.87
C PHE A 4 -17.07 78.05 -34.70
N LEU A 5 -16.42 77.87 -33.54
CA LEU A 5 -15.28 78.70 -33.12
C LEU A 5 -14.59 78.18 -31.84
N ARG A 6 -13.25 78.25 -31.88
CA ARG A 6 -12.27 78.01 -30.81
C ARG A 6 -12.09 79.28 -29.96
N THR A 7 -11.68 79.12 -28.70
CA THR A 7 -10.56 79.81 -27.98
C THR A 7 -10.63 79.40 -26.50
N TRP A 8 -9.76 78.57 -25.91
CA TRP A 8 -8.38 78.80 -25.41
C TRP A 8 -8.16 80.07 -24.57
N ARG A 9 -7.96 79.88 -23.26
CA ARG A 9 -6.91 80.52 -22.42
C ARG A 9 -6.83 79.80 -21.07
N GLY A 10 -5.64 79.29 -20.75
CA GLY A 10 -5.32 78.71 -19.45
C GLY A 10 -4.68 79.72 -18.49
N ALA A 11 -4.72 79.38 -17.20
CA ALA A 11 -3.80 79.82 -16.17
C ALA A 11 -3.73 78.69 -15.12
N GLY A 12 -2.51 78.34 -14.70
CA GLY A 12 -2.18 77.06 -14.08
C GLY A 12 -2.25 76.99 -12.55
N THR A 13 -2.37 75.74 -12.08
CA THR A 13 -1.68 75.09 -10.95
C THR A 13 -1.58 75.79 -9.59
N LEU A 14 -2.14 75.17 -8.53
CA LEU A 14 -1.39 74.67 -7.35
C LEU A 14 -2.30 74.02 -6.27
N LEU A 15 -1.96 72.77 -5.96
CA LEU A 15 -2.13 71.93 -4.76
C LEU A 15 -2.94 72.43 -3.53
N ALA A 16 -3.82 71.53 -3.05
CA ALA A 16 -3.86 70.91 -1.70
C ALA A 16 -5.17 70.99 -0.88
N ALA A 17 -5.72 69.79 -0.63
CA ALA A 17 -6.26 69.24 0.62
C ALA A 17 -7.61 69.70 1.24
N LEU A 18 -8.54 68.74 1.38
CA LEU A 18 -9.36 68.35 2.56
C LEU A 18 -10.57 67.52 2.06
N ALA A 19 -10.48 66.19 2.04
CA ALA A 19 -10.87 65.25 3.12
C ALA A 19 -12.38 65.23 3.44
N LEU A 20 -13.08 64.20 2.96
CA LEU A 20 -14.29 63.69 3.61
C LEU A 20 -14.23 62.16 3.71
N VAL A 21 -14.58 61.71 4.92
CA VAL A 21 -14.42 60.38 5.51
C VAL A 21 -15.25 59.31 4.81
N ALA A 22 -14.60 58.21 4.41
CA ALA A 22 -15.26 56.93 4.14
C ALA A 22 -14.94 55.96 5.28
N ALA A 23 -15.93 55.66 6.13
CA ALA A 23 -15.80 54.69 7.20
C ALA A 23 -15.89 53.26 6.61
N THR A 24 -14.75 52.64 6.36
CA THR A 24 -14.65 51.21 6.04
C THR A 24 -14.65 50.39 7.33
N LEU A 25 -15.64 49.51 7.48
CA LEU A 25 -15.67 48.44 8.49
C LEU A 25 -14.50 47.47 8.26
N LEU A 26 -13.41 47.67 8.97
CA LEU A 26 -12.33 46.68 9.10
C LEU A 26 -12.78 45.63 10.13
N ALA A 27 -13.30 44.50 9.64
CA ALA A 27 -13.36 43.30 10.47
C ALA A 27 -11.92 42.87 10.80
N PRO A 28 -11.59 42.54 12.05
CA PRO A 28 -10.27 42.05 12.38
C PRO A 28 -10.06 40.71 11.66
N VAL A 29 -9.07 40.67 10.77
CA VAL A 29 -8.51 39.41 10.28
C VAL A 29 -7.87 38.74 11.50
N VAL A 30 -8.62 37.84 12.14
CA VAL A 30 -8.06 36.96 13.17
C VAL A 30 -7.06 36.08 12.44
N ALA A 31 -5.77 36.38 12.59
CA ALA A 31 -4.69 35.51 12.16
C ALA A 31 -4.94 34.15 12.81
N ARG A 32 -5.27 33.14 11.99
CA ARG A 32 -5.25 31.76 12.47
C ARG A 32 -3.83 31.47 12.92
N PRO A 33 -3.60 30.97 14.15
CA PRO A 33 -2.28 30.54 14.53
C PRO A 33 -1.79 29.52 13.50
N ASP A 34 -0.55 29.69 13.03
CA ASP A 34 0.13 28.64 12.27
C ASP A 34 -0.04 27.33 13.04
N PRO A 35 -0.39 26.20 12.38
CA PRO A 35 -0.45 24.93 13.05
C PRO A 35 0.93 24.70 13.67
N ALA A 36 0.98 24.72 15.01
CA ALA A 36 2.20 24.44 15.76
C ALA A 36 2.80 23.17 15.17
N ALA A 37 4.06 23.23 14.74
CA ALA A 37 4.77 22.07 14.22
C ALA A 37 4.58 20.93 15.23
N ALA A 38 3.89 19.87 14.80
CA ALA A 38 3.58 18.75 15.67
C ALA A 38 4.88 18.26 16.33
N ALA A 39 4.83 18.01 17.64
CA ALA A 39 5.98 17.46 18.35
C ALA A 39 6.47 16.20 17.63
N PRO A 40 7.79 15.98 17.52
CA PRO A 40 8.30 14.79 16.86
C PRO A 40 7.75 13.52 17.54
N PRO A 41 7.46 12.46 16.77
CA PRO A 41 6.90 11.24 17.32
C PRO A 41 7.85 10.64 18.37
N PRO A 42 7.31 10.14 19.50
CA PRO A 42 8.12 9.62 20.58
C PRO A 42 8.80 8.29 20.21
N THR A 43 9.81 7.92 20.99
CA THR A 43 10.41 6.58 20.93
C THR A 43 9.43 5.54 21.50
N GLY A 44 9.25 4.42 20.81
CA GLY A 44 8.32 3.37 21.22
C GLY A 44 8.88 2.43 22.30
N PRO A 45 8.01 1.62 22.94
CA PRO A 45 8.40 0.64 23.94
C PRO A 45 9.43 -0.39 23.44
N SER A 46 10.16 -1.01 24.37
CA SER A 46 11.07 -2.11 24.06
C SER A 46 10.33 -3.43 23.78
N GLY A 47 11.01 -4.38 23.12
CA GLY A 47 10.46 -5.71 22.82
C GLY A 47 9.12 -5.68 22.07
N ASP A 48 8.28 -6.69 22.34
CA ASP A 48 6.96 -6.83 21.72
C ASP A 48 5.94 -5.77 22.16
N ALA A 49 6.18 -5.09 23.30
CA ALA A 49 5.32 -3.98 23.73
C ALA A 49 5.29 -2.83 22.70
N PHE A 50 6.27 -2.77 21.79
CA PHE A 50 6.26 -1.84 20.66
C PHE A 50 5.01 -1.98 19.78
N TYR A 51 4.49 -3.20 19.64
CA TYR A 51 3.39 -3.50 18.73
C TYR A 51 2.01 -3.39 19.36
N THR A 52 1.95 -3.12 20.66
CA THR A 52 0.70 -2.90 21.38
C THR A 52 0.38 -1.40 21.38
N PRO A 53 -0.56 -0.92 20.56
CA PRO A 53 -0.88 0.50 20.48
C PRO A 53 -1.55 1.03 21.77
N PRO A 54 -1.56 2.36 21.99
CA PRO A 54 -2.39 2.97 23.01
C PRO A 54 -3.88 2.69 22.73
N ASN A 55 -4.68 2.56 23.79
CA ASN A 55 -6.14 2.48 23.70
C ASN A 55 -6.77 3.58 24.59
N PRO A 56 -7.47 4.58 24.03
CA PRO A 56 -7.75 4.77 22.60
C PRO A 56 -6.52 5.15 21.78
N LEU A 57 -6.59 4.93 20.45
CA LEU A 57 -5.55 5.39 19.53
C LEU A 57 -5.43 6.93 19.57
N PRO A 58 -4.22 7.49 19.45
CA PRO A 58 -4.06 8.94 19.31
C PRO A 58 -4.86 9.49 18.12
N SER A 59 -5.42 10.68 18.30
CA SER A 59 -6.00 11.45 17.20
C SER A 59 -4.94 11.79 16.15
N GLY A 60 -5.28 11.70 14.87
CA GLY A 60 -4.35 11.99 13.79
C GLY A 60 -4.94 11.59 12.45
N ALA A 61 -4.17 11.84 11.40
CA ALA A 61 -4.44 11.37 10.04
C ALA A 61 -3.73 10.03 9.78
N ASP A 62 -4.19 9.29 8.78
CA ASP A 62 -3.54 8.04 8.38
C ASP A 62 -2.11 8.31 7.90
N GLY A 63 -1.19 7.45 8.33
CA GLY A 63 0.25 7.64 8.23
C GLY A 63 0.89 8.48 9.34
N ASP A 64 0.14 9.00 10.32
CA ASP A 64 0.75 9.66 11.48
C ASP A 64 1.48 8.63 12.35
N VAL A 65 2.73 8.94 12.70
CA VAL A 65 3.59 8.06 13.49
C VAL A 65 3.18 8.15 14.95
N ILE A 66 2.74 7.01 15.52
CA ILE A 66 2.40 6.87 16.93
C ILE A 66 3.69 6.85 17.76
N TRP A 67 4.64 6.00 17.35
CA TRP A 67 6.00 5.98 17.87
C TRP A 67 6.93 5.22 16.93
N TRP A 68 8.24 5.30 17.19
CA TRP A 68 9.24 4.65 16.37
C TRP A 68 10.44 4.16 17.18
N ARG A 69 11.24 3.29 16.59
CA ARG A 69 12.55 2.87 17.10
C ARG A 69 13.55 2.78 15.96
N GLN A 70 14.81 3.06 16.23
CA GLN A 70 15.87 2.74 15.29
C GLN A 70 16.11 1.21 15.31
N LEU A 71 16.19 0.60 14.14
CA LEU A 71 16.62 -0.78 13.99
C LEU A 71 18.14 -0.89 14.16
N PRO A 72 18.69 -2.10 14.40
CA PRO A 72 20.13 -2.31 14.37
C PRO A 72 20.78 -1.73 13.11
N ASP A 73 21.99 -1.20 13.26
CA ASP A 73 22.70 -0.57 12.15
C ASP A 73 23.03 -1.61 11.07
N ASP A 74 22.74 -1.28 9.81
CA ASP A 74 23.03 -2.10 8.64
C ASP A 74 24.17 -1.47 7.84
N LEU A 75 24.94 -2.28 7.12
CA LEU A 75 26.11 -1.80 6.36
C LEU A 75 25.78 -0.66 5.39
N ILE A 76 24.65 -0.74 4.67
CA ILE A 76 24.32 0.19 3.58
C ILE A 76 23.17 1.14 3.90
N ASN A 77 22.40 0.89 4.95
CA ASN A 77 21.20 1.66 5.28
C ASN A 77 21.04 1.91 6.79
N LYS A 78 20.22 2.91 7.13
CA LYS A 78 19.61 3.05 8.45
C LYS A 78 18.21 2.48 8.39
N GLY A 79 17.84 1.68 9.39
CA GLY A 79 16.49 1.14 9.53
C GLY A 79 15.71 1.82 10.66
N TYR A 80 14.41 1.99 10.44
CA TYR A 80 13.46 2.51 11.43
C TYR A 80 12.28 1.55 11.50
N LEU A 81 11.88 1.19 12.71
CA LEU A 81 10.64 0.50 13.02
C LEU A 81 9.61 1.54 13.42
N LEU A 82 8.43 1.51 12.82
CA LEU A 82 7.36 2.48 13.06
C LEU A 82 6.11 1.73 13.51
N LEU A 83 5.36 2.35 14.43
CA LEU A 83 3.94 2.11 14.62
C LEU A 83 3.22 3.37 14.18
N TYR A 84 2.26 3.24 13.27
CA TYR A 84 1.58 4.38 12.65
C TYR A 84 0.08 4.12 12.52
N ARG A 85 -0.69 5.20 12.46
CA ARG A 85 -2.14 5.15 12.27
C ARG A 85 -2.48 4.78 10.81
N SER A 86 -3.49 3.94 10.62
CA SER A 86 -4.05 3.56 9.32
C SER A 86 -5.56 3.30 9.46
N GLU A 87 -6.20 2.84 8.39
CA GLU A 87 -7.58 2.42 8.34
C GLU A 87 -7.72 0.92 8.04
N SER A 88 -8.61 0.24 8.74
CA SER A 88 -8.94 -1.17 8.50
C SER A 88 -9.61 -1.38 7.14
N ALA A 89 -9.83 -2.63 6.74
CA ALA A 89 -10.64 -2.98 5.57
C ALA A 89 -12.00 -2.22 5.50
N LEU A 90 -12.64 -2.01 6.66
CA LEU A 90 -13.95 -1.35 6.80
C LEU A 90 -13.86 0.14 7.17
N GLY A 91 -12.66 0.72 7.23
CA GLY A 91 -12.46 2.16 7.49
C GLY A 91 -12.42 2.54 8.98
N ALA A 92 -12.28 1.57 9.88
CA ALA A 92 -12.04 1.86 11.30
C ALA A 92 -10.57 2.25 11.52
N PRO A 93 -10.26 3.19 12.41
CA PRO A 93 -8.88 3.55 12.69
C PRO A 93 -8.15 2.41 13.41
N VAL A 94 -6.99 2.03 12.90
CA VAL A 94 -6.12 0.97 13.41
C VAL A 94 -4.68 1.46 13.53
N ALA A 95 -3.87 0.75 14.30
CA ALA A 95 -2.42 0.91 14.27
C ALA A 95 -1.81 -0.20 13.42
N VAL A 96 -0.83 0.16 12.61
CA VAL A 96 -0.06 -0.77 11.77
C VAL A 96 1.42 -0.54 12.03
N SER A 97 2.19 -1.61 12.07
CA SER A 97 3.65 -1.52 12.14
C SER A 97 4.29 -1.63 10.76
N GLY A 98 5.54 -1.18 10.66
CA GLY A 98 6.30 -1.29 9.42
C GLY A 98 7.74 -0.85 9.58
N ARG A 99 8.53 -1.08 8.53
CA ARG A 99 9.94 -0.71 8.49
C ARG A 99 10.21 0.33 7.41
N VAL A 100 11.12 1.24 7.69
CA VAL A 100 11.66 2.18 6.70
C VAL A 100 13.16 2.03 6.66
N LEU A 101 13.69 1.75 5.47
CA LEU A 101 15.12 1.55 5.20
C LEU A 101 15.62 2.70 4.34
N VAL A 102 16.58 3.47 4.85
CA VAL A 102 17.11 4.67 4.19
C VAL A 102 18.60 4.47 3.90
N PRO A 103 19.03 4.52 2.63
CA PRO A 103 20.44 4.38 2.30
C PRO A 103 21.31 5.42 3.01
N LYS A 104 22.43 4.98 3.60
CA LYS A 104 23.40 5.86 4.26
C LYS A 104 24.05 6.83 3.28
N ALA A 105 24.22 6.40 2.04
CA ALA A 105 24.70 7.26 0.97
C ALA A 105 23.70 8.40 0.69
N ALA A 106 24.22 9.62 0.59
CA ALA A 106 23.43 10.79 0.20
C ALA A 106 22.79 10.58 -1.17
N TRP A 107 21.54 11.02 -1.33
CA TRP A 107 20.86 11.01 -2.62
C TRP A 107 21.51 12.05 -3.55
N ARG A 108 21.97 11.60 -4.73
CA ARG A 108 22.63 12.44 -5.74
C ARG A 108 21.81 12.61 -7.03
N GLY A 109 20.66 11.94 -7.14
CA GLY A 109 19.76 12.16 -8.26
C GLY A 109 18.97 13.47 -8.12
N PRO A 110 18.17 13.82 -9.12
CA PRO A 110 17.38 15.05 -9.09
C PRO A 110 16.33 15.01 -7.98
N GLY A 111 15.97 16.18 -7.46
CA GLY A 111 14.83 16.37 -6.56
C GLY A 111 14.89 15.62 -5.23
N VAL A 112 13.72 15.23 -4.74
CA VAL A 112 13.56 14.46 -3.50
C VAL A 112 13.94 13.00 -3.74
N ARG A 113 14.58 12.36 -2.74
CA ARG A 113 14.95 10.94 -2.80
C ARG A 113 13.70 10.09 -3.09
N PRO A 114 13.73 9.20 -4.10
CA PRO A 114 12.64 8.27 -4.38
C PRO A 114 12.36 7.31 -3.22
N ILE A 115 11.09 6.94 -3.06
CA ILE A 115 10.65 5.91 -2.11
C ILE A 115 9.96 4.79 -2.88
N VAL A 116 10.38 3.54 -2.63
CA VAL A 116 9.63 2.36 -3.04
C VAL A 116 8.85 1.85 -1.81
N SER A 117 7.52 1.83 -1.90
CA SER A 117 6.70 1.07 -0.95
C SER A 117 6.67 -0.37 -1.41
N VAL A 118 7.31 -1.24 -0.65
CA VAL A 118 7.29 -2.68 -0.88
C VAL A 118 6.11 -3.27 -0.13
N ALA A 119 5.13 -3.72 -0.91
CA ALA A 119 4.02 -4.52 -0.46
C ALA A 119 4.53 -5.93 -0.18
N SER A 120 4.54 -6.32 1.09
CA SER A 120 5.01 -7.63 1.54
C SER A 120 4.19 -8.76 0.91
N GLY A 121 4.85 -9.81 0.45
CA GLY A 121 4.22 -11.10 0.15
C GLY A 121 3.74 -11.83 1.40
N THR A 122 3.13 -13.01 1.22
CA THR A 122 2.50 -13.78 2.30
C THR A 122 3.46 -14.07 3.44
N ARG A 123 3.05 -13.66 4.64
CA ARG A 123 3.75 -13.97 5.89
C ARG A 123 2.96 -14.89 6.83
N GLY A 124 1.64 -14.90 6.72
CA GLY A 124 0.75 -15.63 7.62
C GLY A 124 -0.40 -14.74 8.08
N ILE A 125 -1.06 -15.12 9.18
CA ILE A 125 -2.10 -14.31 9.83
C ILE A 125 -1.80 -13.96 11.28
N GLY A 126 -0.77 -14.57 11.87
CA GLY A 126 -0.37 -14.33 13.24
C GLY A 126 0.63 -13.18 13.41
N ASP A 127 0.61 -12.57 14.59
CA ASP A 127 1.48 -11.44 14.93
C ASP A 127 2.97 -11.75 14.86
N GLY A 128 3.38 -12.99 15.15
CA GLY A 128 4.78 -13.41 15.10
C GLY A 128 5.38 -13.37 13.69
N CYS A 129 4.54 -13.32 12.66
CA CYS A 129 4.96 -13.42 11.26
C CYS A 129 5.13 -12.05 10.61
N ALA A 130 4.81 -10.95 11.31
CA ALA A 130 4.89 -9.60 10.77
C ALA A 130 6.26 -9.36 10.09
N PRO A 131 6.30 -8.79 8.87
CA PRO A 131 7.55 -8.48 8.16
C PRO A 131 8.60 -7.72 8.99
N SER A 132 8.18 -6.94 9.98
CA SER A 132 9.05 -6.23 10.90
C SER A 132 9.59 -7.05 12.08
N LYS A 133 8.92 -8.14 12.46
CA LYS A 133 9.36 -9.10 13.49
C LYS A 133 10.15 -10.26 12.89
N TRP A 134 9.73 -10.78 11.73
CA TRP A 134 10.29 -11.98 11.12
C TRP A 134 11.69 -11.75 10.51
N GLN A 135 12.61 -12.66 10.78
CA GLN A 135 13.98 -12.69 10.22
C GLN A 135 14.23 -14.13 9.74
N PRO A 136 14.49 -14.44 8.44
CA PRO A 136 14.94 -13.58 7.36
C PRO A 136 13.83 -13.04 6.43
N ASP A 137 14.02 -11.81 5.96
CA ASP A 137 13.17 -11.20 4.94
C ASP A 137 13.55 -11.71 3.55
N TYR A 138 12.75 -12.62 2.98
CA TYR A 138 13.02 -13.21 1.66
C TYR A 138 12.96 -12.19 0.51
N GLU A 139 12.29 -11.05 0.69
CA GLU A 139 12.21 -9.98 -0.32
C GLU A 139 13.49 -9.14 -0.34
N LYS A 140 14.20 -9.12 0.79
CA LYS A 140 15.40 -8.31 0.98
C LYS A 140 16.50 -8.61 -0.03
N PRO A 141 17.01 -9.85 -0.12
CA PRO A 141 18.09 -10.18 -1.05
C PRO A 141 17.65 -10.11 -2.52
N LEU A 142 16.36 -10.28 -2.81
CA LEU A 142 15.83 -10.35 -4.17
C LEU A 142 15.73 -8.97 -4.83
N PHE A 143 15.12 -7.99 -4.16
CA PHE A 143 14.93 -6.68 -4.79
C PHE A 143 15.13 -5.48 -3.85
N ILE A 144 14.89 -5.57 -2.53
CA ILE A 144 15.06 -4.43 -1.62
C ILE A 144 16.52 -3.97 -1.60
N ASP A 145 17.47 -4.90 -1.54
CA ASP A 145 18.89 -4.57 -1.59
C ASP A 145 19.30 -3.88 -2.89
N ALA A 146 18.70 -4.30 -4.02
CA ALA A 146 18.93 -3.67 -5.32
C ALA A 146 18.33 -2.25 -5.38
N MET A 147 17.21 -2.00 -4.70
CA MET A 147 16.60 -0.67 -4.54
C MET A 147 17.46 0.23 -3.65
N LEU A 148 17.91 -0.27 -2.50
CA LEU A 148 18.76 0.46 -1.57
C LEU A 148 20.11 0.84 -2.19
N ARG A 149 20.75 -0.08 -2.94
CA ARG A 149 22.00 0.19 -3.67
C ARG A 149 21.85 1.26 -4.77
N ARG A 150 20.63 1.50 -5.26
CA ARG A 150 20.32 2.59 -6.19
C ARG A 150 20.06 3.93 -5.49
N GLY A 151 20.11 3.96 -4.17
CA GLY A 151 19.89 5.15 -3.36
C GLY A 151 18.41 5.45 -3.11
N TRP A 152 17.50 4.56 -3.47
CA TRP A 152 16.07 4.70 -3.15
C TRP A 152 15.82 4.27 -1.70
N ALA A 153 14.93 4.97 -1.01
CA ALA A 153 14.44 4.50 0.28
C ALA A 153 13.38 3.41 0.06
N VAL A 154 13.26 2.50 1.02
CA VAL A 154 12.27 1.42 0.98
C VAL A 154 11.40 1.50 2.22
N ALA A 155 10.08 1.57 2.03
CA ALA A 155 9.09 1.50 3.09
C ALA A 155 8.35 0.16 2.97
N ILE A 156 8.19 -0.56 4.08
CA ILE A 156 7.66 -1.92 4.12
C ILE A 156 6.57 -1.96 5.18
N THR A 157 5.34 -2.21 4.77
CA THR A 157 4.21 -2.35 5.69
C THR A 157 4.16 -3.78 6.24
N ASP A 158 3.76 -3.92 7.50
CA ASP A 158 3.38 -5.23 8.02
C ASP A 158 1.96 -5.62 7.59
N TYR A 159 1.12 -4.65 7.24
CA TYR A 159 -0.34 -4.75 7.10
C TYR A 159 -1.10 -4.78 8.43
N GLU A 160 -2.39 -4.46 8.34
CA GLU A 160 -3.34 -4.61 9.44
C GLU A 160 -3.25 -6.00 10.06
N GLY A 161 -3.28 -6.08 11.40
CA GLY A 161 -3.35 -7.35 12.12
C GLY A 161 -2.11 -8.25 11.98
N LEU A 162 -1.01 -7.75 11.42
CA LEU A 162 0.30 -8.41 11.47
C LEU A 162 1.21 -7.64 12.43
N GLY A 163 1.43 -8.25 13.59
CA GLY A 163 2.31 -7.74 14.65
C GLY A 163 1.53 -6.96 15.68
N THR A 164 0.50 -6.23 15.24
CA THR A 164 -0.44 -5.41 16.03
C THR A 164 -1.76 -6.15 16.29
N PRO A 165 -2.52 -5.78 17.35
CA PRO A 165 -3.75 -6.48 17.71
C PRO A 165 -4.75 -6.69 16.57
N GLY A 166 -5.33 -7.88 16.53
CA GLY A 166 -6.29 -8.30 15.51
C GLY A 166 -5.82 -9.55 14.77
N THR A 167 -6.57 -9.96 13.76
CA THR A 167 -6.15 -11.00 12.82
C THR A 167 -5.90 -10.33 11.48
N HIS A 168 -4.79 -10.67 10.83
CA HIS A 168 -4.48 -10.14 9.52
C HIS A 168 -5.60 -10.44 8.51
N PRO A 169 -6.21 -9.43 7.88
CA PRO A 169 -7.17 -9.63 6.82
C PRO A 169 -6.44 -9.95 5.51
N TYR A 170 -5.83 -11.14 5.47
CA TYR A 170 -5.04 -11.64 4.36
C TYR A 170 -5.81 -11.54 3.03
N VAL A 171 -5.16 -10.99 2.00
CA VAL A 171 -5.68 -10.72 0.64
C VAL A 171 -6.88 -9.75 0.57
N VAL A 172 -7.19 -9.04 1.65
CA VAL A 172 -8.25 -8.02 1.64
C VAL A 172 -7.68 -6.71 1.11
N GLY A 173 -8.03 -6.43 -0.14
CA GLY A 173 -7.39 -5.40 -0.95
C GLY A 173 -7.41 -3.99 -0.38
N ARG A 174 -8.53 -3.56 0.20
CA ARG A 174 -8.62 -2.24 0.85
C ARG A 174 -7.65 -2.10 2.01
N SER A 175 -7.51 -3.13 2.83
CA SER A 175 -6.58 -3.13 3.96
C SER A 175 -5.13 -3.12 3.48
N GLU A 176 -4.78 -4.01 2.53
CA GLU A 176 -3.42 -4.10 1.98
C GLU A 176 -3.00 -2.80 1.29
N GLY A 177 -3.85 -2.28 0.40
CA GLY A 177 -3.56 -1.07 -0.34
C GLY A 177 -3.37 0.15 0.55
N ARG A 178 -4.18 0.29 1.62
CA ARG A 178 -4.00 1.34 2.64
C ARG A 178 -2.68 1.17 3.38
N GLY A 179 -2.33 -0.03 3.82
CA GLY A 179 -1.03 -0.30 4.44
C GLY A 179 0.16 0.09 3.57
N VAL A 180 0.13 -0.25 2.28
CA VAL A 180 1.19 0.12 1.31
C VAL A 180 1.30 1.63 1.13
N ILE A 181 0.19 2.35 1.18
CA ILE A 181 0.16 3.81 1.05
C ILE A 181 0.65 4.48 2.35
N ASP A 182 0.09 4.07 3.49
CA ASP A 182 0.25 4.78 4.75
C ASP A 182 1.64 4.59 5.35
N VAL A 183 2.34 3.48 5.05
CA VAL A 183 3.76 3.34 5.42
C VAL A 183 4.64 4.38 4.73
N VAL A 184 4.28 4.87 3.53
CA VAL A 184 5.00 5.96 2.84
C VAL A 184 4.74 7.29 3.54
N ARG A 185 3.48 7.55 3.92
CA ARG A 185 3.13 8.73 4.72
C ARG A 185 3.92 8.73 6.03
N ALA A 186 3.91 7.62 6.77
CA ALA A 186 4.67 7.44 8.00
C ALA A 186 6.17 7.65 7.80
N ALA A 187 6.75 7.11 6.72
CA ALA A 187 8.16 7.29 6.39
C ALA A 187 8.54 8.77 6.20
N THR A 188 7.68 9.56 5.55
CA THR A 188 7.92 11.00 5.30
C THR A 188 7.54 11.91 6.46
N ARG A 189 6.71 11.42 7.40
CA ARG A 189 6.32 12.13 8.63
C ARG A 189 7.25 11.84 9.82
N LEU A 190 8.18 10.89 9.69
CA LEU A 190 9.22 10.62 10.68
C LEU A 190 10.46 11.49 10.44
N PRO A 191 10.76 12.53 11.24
CA PRO A 191 11.93 13.38 11.02
C PRO A 191 13.26 12.60 11.05
N ALA A 192 13.33 11.55 11.88
CA ALA A 192 14.52 10.72 12.02
C ALA A 192 14.90 9.98 10.72
N SER A 193 13.95 9.74 9.81
CA SER A 193 14.21 9.07 8.52
C SER A 193 14.96 9.99 7.54
N GLY A 194 14.84 11.31 7.70
CA GLY A 194 15.35 12.31 6.75
C GLY A 194 14.65 12.28 5.37
N LEU A 195 13.58 11.51 5.22
CA LEU A 195 12.76 11.49 4.00
C LEU A 195 11.81 12.67 3.98
N ARG A 196 11.47 13.13 2.77
CA ARG A 196 10.56 14.27 2.56
C ARG A 196 9.39 13.84 1.70
N SER A 197 8.23 14.44 1.93
CA SER A 197 7.06 14.30 1.06
C SER A 197 7.27 15.00 -0.30
N GLY A 198 6.37 14.76 -1.25
CA GLY A 198 6.40 15.36 -2.59
C GLY A 198 7.41 14.74 -3.57
N GLY A 199 8.24 13.80 -3.10
CA GLY A 199 9.12 13.00 -3.97
C GLY A 199 8.39 11.91 -4.75
N PRO A 200 9.05 11.33 -5.77
CA PRO A 200 8.46 10.26 -6.57
C PRO A 200 8.36 8.97 -5.75
N ILE A 201 7.21 8.32 -5.83
CA ILE A 201 6.89 7.09 -5.10
C ILE A 201 6.56 5.99 -6.09
N ALA A 202 7.00 4.77 -5.82
CA ALA A 202 6.53 3.59 -6.54
C ALA A 202 6.02 2.53 -5.58
N PHE A 203 5.02 1.77 -6.01
CA PHE A 203 4.53 0.60 -5.29
C PHE A 203 5.06 -0.66 -5.97
N ALA A 204 5.58 -1.61 -5.21
CA ALA A 204 6.12 -2.85 -5.75
C ALA A 204 5.78 -4.03 -4.85
N GLY A 205 5.41 -5.16 -5.45
CA GLY A 205 5.21 -6.39 -4.69
C GLY A 205 4.95 -7.60 -5.59
N TYR A 206 4.98 -8.78 -4.98
CA TYR A 206 4.79 -10.07 -5.64
C TYR A 206 3.84 -10.97 -4.83
N SER A 207 3.06 -11.83 -5.50
CA SER A 207 2.06 -12.69 -4.86
C SER A 207 1.01 -11.85 -4.11
N GLN A 208 0.75 -12.09 -2.82
CA GLN A 208 -0.03 -11.18 -1.97
C GLN A 208 0.42 -9.71 -2.14
N GLY A 209 1.73 -9.45 -2.09
CA GLY A 209 2.29 -8.12 -2.29
C GLY A 209 2.02 -7.55 -3.68
N GLY A 210 1.86 -8.40 -4.69
CA GLY A 210 1.43 -7.96 -6.02
C GLY A 210 -0.01 -7.44 -5.99
N GLY A 211 -0.88 -8.14 -5.25
CA GLY A 211 -2.24 -7.70 -4.92
C GLY A 211 -2.22 -6.36 -4.18
N GLY A 212 -1.48 -6.27 -3.09
CA GLY A 212 -1.33 -5.04 -2.29
C GLY A 212 -0.80 -3.85 -3.08
N ALA A 213 0.22 -4.05 -3.94
CA ALA A 213 0.76 -2.99 -4.79
C ALA A 213 -0.25 -2.51 -5.85
N ALA A 214 -1.01 -3.43 -6.45
CA ALA A 214 -2.06 -3.09 -7.39
C ALA A 214 -3.22 -2.36 -6.71
N TRP A 215 -3.67 -2.83 -5.53
CA TRP A 215 -4.69 -2.17 -4.72
C TRP A 215 -4.28 -0.77 -4.27
N ALA A 216 -3.03 -0.59 -3.83
CA ALA A 216 -2.48 0.73 -3.54
C ALA A 216 -2.55 1.65 -4.76
N GLY A 217 -2.29 1.11 -5.96
CA GLY A 217 -2.43 1.80 -7.22
C GLY A 217 -3.86 2.26 -7.53
N GLU A 218 -4.85 1.39 -7.29
CA GLU A 218 -6.28 1.68 -7.49
C GLU A 218 -6.80 2.70 -6.46
N LEU A 219 -6.33 2.63 -5.22
CA LEU A 219 -6.75 3.50 -4.12
C LEU A 219 -6.06 4.87 -4.14
N ALA A 220 -4.82 4.98 -4.58
CA ALA A 220 -4.04 6.22 -4.51
C ALA A 220 -4.77 7.46 -5.08
N PRO A 221 -5.50 7.41 -6.21
CA PRO A 221 -6.23 8.56 -6.74
C PRO A 221 -7.27 9.18 -5.80
N THR A 222 -7.83 8.41 -4.87
CA THR A 222 -8.90 8.84 -3.96
C THR A 222 -8.45 8.87 -2.50
N TYR A 223 -7.70 7.87 -2.05
CA TYR A 223 -7.23 7.73 -0.67
C TYR A 223 -5.98 8.55 -0.38
N ALA A 224 -5.09 8.71 -1.37
CA ALA A 224 -3.82 9.43 -1.21
C ALA A 224 -3.42 10.26 -2.44
N PRO A 225 -4.29 11.19 -2.89
CA PRO A 225 -4.05 11.98 -4.09
C PRO A 225 -2.83 12.91 -3.98
N GLU A 226 -2.32 13.15 -2.77
CA GLU A 226 -1.12 13.94 -2.51
C GLU A 226 0.18 13.20 -2.83
N LEU A 227 0.15 11.86 -2.96
CA LEU A 227 1.34 11.08 -3.26
C LEU A 227 1.64 11.12 -4.77
N ASN A 228 2.87 11.50 -5.11
CA ASN A 228 3.37 11.45 -6.48
C ASN A 228 3.75 10.01 -6.87
N VAL A 229 2.74 9.18 -7.13
CA VAL A 229 2.94 7.79 -7.56
C VAL A 229 3.35 7.77 -9.03
N VAL A 230 4.60 7.39 -9.29
CA VAL A 230 5.19 7.37 -10.64
C VAL A 230 5.20 5.99 -11.28
N GLY A 231 4.94 4.92 -10.52
CA GLY A 231 4.88 3.57 -11.07
C GLY A 231 4.38 2.53 -10.08
N ILE A 232 3.77 1.49 -10.62
CA ILE A 232 3.29 0.32 -9.87
C ILE A 232 3.89 -0.93 -10.52
N SER A 233 4.53 -1.79 -9.75
CA SER A 233 5.06 -3.08 -10.19
C SER A 233 4.36 -4.20 -9.43
N ALA A 234 3.49 -4.93 -10.09
CA ALA A 234 2.68 -5.99 -9.49
C ALA A 234 2.94 -7.31 -10.21
N GLY A 235 3.42 -8.32 -9.47
CA GLY A 235 3.74 -9.64 -10.00
C GLY A 235 2.95 -10.75 -9.34
N GLY A 236 2.64 -11.82 -10.07
CA GLY A 236 1.93 -12.97 -9.50
C GLY A 236 0.62 -12.55 -8.83
N THR A 237 -0.08 -11.56 -9.39
CA THR A 237 -1.09 -10.79 -8.67
C THR A 237 -2.39 -11.57 -8.52
N PRO A 238 -2.93 -11.79 -7.30
CA PRO A 238 -4.26 -12.37 -7.11
C PRO A 238 -5.35 -11.32 -7.35
N ALA A 239 -5.68 -11.06 -8.62
CA ALA A 239 -6.64 -10.00 -9.01
C ALA A 239 -8.11 -10.41 -8.87
N ASP A 240 -8.40 -11.70 -8.93
CA ASP A 240 -9.75 -12.26 -8.76
C ASP A 240 -9.69 -13.40 -7.75
N LEU A 241 -10.07 -13.10 -6.50
CA LEU A 241 -9.98 -14.06 -5.41
C LEU A 241 -10.94 -15.25 -5.57
N ASP A 242 -12.05 -15.11 -6.30
CA ASP A 242 -12.96 -16.23 -6.57
C ASP A 242 -12.30 -17.24 -7.54
N VAL A 243 -11.64 -16.74 -8.59
CA VAL A 243 -10.88 -17.59 -9.51
C VAL A 243 -9.72 -18.28 -8.80
N VAL A 244 -8.95 -17.52 -8.00
CA VAL A 244 -7.83 -18.07 -7.22
C VAL A 244 -8.32 -19.11 -6.22
N ALA A 245 -9.40 -18.83 -5.49
CA ALA A 245 -9.93 -19.76 -4.50
C ALA A 245 -10.32 -21.10 -5.12
N LYS A 246 -10.99 -21.07 -6.28
CA LYS A 246 -11.36 -22.29 -7.03
C LYS A 246 -10.15 -23.07 -7.54
N SER A 247 -9.07 -22.41 -7.95
CA SER A 247 -7.85 -23.10 -8.41
C SER A 247 -7.03 -23.72 -7.30
N LEU A 248 -7.16 -23.22 -6.07
CA LEU A 248 -6.42 -23.71 -4.91
C LEU A 248 -7.06 -24.95 -4.27
N ASP A 249 -8.37 -25.17 -4.48
CA ASP A 249 -9.08 -26.30 -3.89
C ASP A 249 -8.60 -27.64 -4.45
N GLY A 250 -8.05 -28.52 -3.60
CA GLY A 250 -7.51 -29.82 -4.01
C GLY A 250 -6.12 -29.78 -4.66
N THR A 251 -5.42 -28.64 -4.63
CA THR A 251 -4.08 -28.48 -5.25
C THR A 251 -2.98 -28.18 -4.22
N LEU A 252 -1.74 -28.03 -4.69
CA LEU A 252 -0.58 -27.73 -3.86
C LEU A 252 -0.81 -26.50 -2.96
N GLY A 253 -1.53 -25.49 -3.45
CA GLY A 253 -1.73 -24.22 -2.75
C GLY A 253 -2.95 -24.16 -1.82
N PHE A 254 -3.63 -25.28 -1.52
CA PHE A 254 -4.85 -25.28 -0.69
C PHE A 254 -4.69 -24.54 0.66
N GLY A 255 -3.51 -24.59 1.29
CA GLY A 255 -3.28 -23.84 2.53
C GLY A 255 -3.48 -22.33 2.40
N PHE A 256 -3.23 -21.73 1.23
CA PHE A 256 -3.51 -20.33 0.97
C PHE A 256 -5.02 -20.04 0.90
N LEU A 257 -5.83 -20.99 0.45
CA LEU A 257 -7.29 -20.88 0.47
C LEU A 257 -7.84 -20.83 1.90
N LEU A 258 -7.31 -21.69 2.78
CA LEU A 258 -7.64 -21.66 4.21
C LEU A 258 -7.23 -20.32 4.84
N LEU A 259 -6.01 -19.87 4.57
CA LEU A 259 -5.49 -18.60 5.07
C LEU A 259 -6.36 -17.40 4.62
N ALA A 260 -6.75 -17.37 3.34
CA ALA A 260 -7.64 -16.36 2.79
C ALA A 260 -9.05 -16.42 3.41
N SER A 261 -9.55 -17.62 3.71
CA SER A 261 -10.85 -17.77 4.40
C SER A 261 -10.81 -17.18 5.81
N LEU A 262 -9.70 -17.37 6.54
CA LEU A 262 -9.51 -16.77 7.86
C LEU A 262 -9.38 -15.25 7.76
N GLY A 263 -8.58 -14.74 6.82
CA GLY A 263 -8.41 -13.30 6.59
C GLY A 263 -9.69 -12.58 6.18
N LEU A 264 -10.47 -13.16 5.26
CA LEU A 264 -11.77 -12.61 4.86
C LEU A 264 -12.75 -12.58 6.04
N ASN A 265 -12.81 -13.65 6.84
CA ASN A 265 -13.67 -13.67 8.03
C ASN A 265 -13.23 -12.66 9.09
N ALA A 266 -11.93 -12.40 9.21
CA ALA A 266 -11.40 -11.37 10.12
C ALA A 266 -11.82 -9.94 9.69
N ALA A 267 -11.75 -9.64 8.38
CA ALA A 267 -12.20 -8.36 7.85
C ALA A 267 -13.73 -8.19 7.85
N TYR A 268 -14.46 -9.30 7.67
CA TYR A 268 -15.90 -9.32 7.44
C TYR A 268 -16.57 -10.33 8.38
N PRO A 269 -16.79 -9.98 9.67
CA PRO A 269 -17.31 -10.91 10.68
C PRO A 269 -18.68 -11.50 10.33
N GLU A 270 -19.48 -10.82 9.49
CA GLU A 270 -20.76 -11.31 9.00
C GLU A 270 -20.63 -12.55 8.09
N LEU A 271 -19.44 -12.83 7.55
CA LEU A 271 -19.18 -14.05 6.79
C LEU A 271 -19.29 -15.32 7.66
N ASN A 272 -19.06 -15.18 8.97
CA ASN A 272 -19.23 -16.20 10.00
C ASN A 272 -18.71 -17.58 9.56
N LEU A 273 -17.42 -17.65 9.18
CA LEU A 273 -16.76 -18.87 8.76
C LEU A 273 -17.02 -20.05 9.72
N PRO A 274 -16.99 -19.89 11.07
CA PRO A 274 -17.25 -20.99 11.99
C PRO A 274 -18.58 -21.74 11.79
N ALA A 275 -19.62 -21.07 11.26
CA ALA A 275 -20.91 -21.71 11.00
C ALA A 275 -20.86 -22.75 9.87
N TYR A 276 -19.86 -22.67 8.98
CA TYR A 276 -19.68 -23.59 7.86
C TYR A 276 -18.75 -24.77 8.19
N LEU A 277 -18.04 -24.72 9.32
CA LEU A 277 -16.98 -25.67 9.64
C LEU A 277 -17.53 -26.98 10.20
N ASN A 278 -16.98 -28.10 9.74
CA ASN A 278 -17.11 -29.38 10.44
C ASN A 278 -16.11 -29.42 11.62
N GLU A 279 -16.07 -30.53 12.37
CA GLU A 279 -15.18 -30.62 13.56
C GLU A 279 -13.69 -30.44 13.23
N LYS A 280 -13.21 -30.97 12.09
CA LYS A 280 -11.84 -30.76 11.61
C LYS A 280 -11.60 -29.28 11.28
N GLY A 281 -12.57 -28.62 10.64
CA GLY A 281 -12.56 -27.18 10.38
C GLY A 281 -12.49 -26.34 11.65
N LYS A 282 -13.33 -26.64 12.65
CA LYS A 282 -13.34 -25.91 13.93
C LYS A 282 -12.01 -26.05 14.66
N GLN A 283 -11.41 -27.24 14.65
CA GLN A 283 -10.08 -27.45 15.23
C GLN A 283 -9.01 -26.63 14.51
N LEU A 284 -9.04 -26.60 13.17
CA LEU A 284 -8.14 -25.77 12.38
C LEU A 284 -8.33 -24.29 12.71
N TYR A 285 -9.57 -23.82 12.73
CA TYR A 285 -9.92 -22.44 13.06
C TYR A 285 -9.42 -22.05 14.46
N ALA A 286 -9.54 -22.93 15.45
CA ALA A 286 -9.07 -22.66 16.81
C ALA A 286 -7.54 -22.65 16.94
N THR A 287 -6.82 -23.41 16.11
CA THR A 287 -5.37 -23.64 16.28
C THR A 287 -4.50 -22.80 15.34
N GLN A 288 -5.03 -22.36 14.20
CA GLN A 288 -4.24 -21.67 13.16
C GLN A 288 -4.33 -20.14 13.19
N GLN A 289 -4.96 -19.53 14.20
CA GLN A 289 -5.06 -18.06 14.31
C GLN A 289 -3.71 -17.35 14.41
N GLY A 290 -2.65 -18.06 14.82
CA GLY A 290 -1.27 -17.55 14.91
C GLY A 290 -0.34 -18.05 13.81
N ALA A 291 -0.86 -18.68 12.76
CA ALA A 291 -0.05 -19.38 11.77
C ALA A 291 0.78 -18.43 10.90
N CYS A 292 2.05 -18.80 10.67
CA CYS A 292 2.89 -18.21 9.65
C CYS A 292 2.76 -18.96 8.32
N VAL A 293 3.31 -18.37 7.25
CA VAL A 293 3.17 -18.87 5.88
C VAL A 293 3.69 -20.30 5.69
N ASP A 294 4.65 -20.75 6.51
CA ASP A 294 5.16 -22.13 6.50
C ASP A 294 4.07 -23.16 6.83
N ALA A 295 3.09 -22.81 7.67
CA ALA A 295 1.99 -23.71 8.01
C ALA A 295 1.13 -24.10 6.80
N VAL A 296 1.06 -23.26 5.75
CA VAL A 296 0.22 -23.52 4.57
C VAL A 296 0.64 -24.80 3.83
N PHE A 297 1.93 -25.15 3.88
CA PHE A 297 2.47 -26.33 3.18
C PHE A 297 2.00 -27.66 3.79
N GLY A 298 1.61 -27.67 5.07
CA GLY A 298 1.01 -28.85 5.72
C GLY A 298 -0.38 -29.22 5.20
N TYR A 299 -0.98 -28.34 4.38
CA TYR A 299 -2.35 -28.50 3.87
C TYR A 299 -2.42 -28.80 2.38
N ALA A 300 -1.30 -29.03 1.71
CA ALA A 300 -1.26 -29.32 0.28
C ALA A 300 -2.22 -30.47 -0.12
N PHE A 301 -2.89 -30.31 -1.27
CA PHE A 301 -3.80 -31.28 -1.88
C PHE A 301 -5.08 -31.62 -1.10
N GLN A 302 -5.34 -30.95 0.03
CA GLN A 302 -6.61 -31.08 0.74
C GLN A 302 -7.72 -30.29 0.05
N ARG A 303 -8.98 -30.54 0.44
CA ARG A 303 -10.15 -29.87 -0.13
C ARG A 303 -10.95 -29.14 0.91
N ILE A 304 -11.67 -28.09 0.51
CA ILE A 304 -12.53 -27.30 1.41
C ILE A 304 -13.62 -28.17 2.03
N ALA A 305 -14.14 -29.15 1.27
CA ALA A 305 -15.12 -30.13 1.73
C ALA A 305 -14.61 -30.99 2.90
N ASP A 306 -13.29 -31.14 3.07
CA ASP A 306 -12.71 -31.86 4.22
C ASP A 306 -12.88 -31.08 5.53
N TYR A 307 -13.12 -29.77 5.47
CA TYR A 307 -13.16 -28.85 6.62
C TYR A 307 -14.52 -28.20 6.85
N THR A 308 -15.45 -28.35 5.91
CA THR A 308 -16.76 -27.66 5.95
C THR A 308 -17.92 -28.63 5.86
N THR A 309 -19.03 -28.33 6.54
CA THR A 309 -20.32 -29.01 6.34
C THR A 309 -21.04 -28.51 5.09
N SER A 310 -20.77 -27.26 4.68
CA SER A 310 -21.23 -26.65 3.43
C SER A 310 -20.18 -25.65 2.95
N ASN A 311 -19.99 -25.53 1.63
CA ASN A 311 -18.92 -24.68 1.08
C ASN A 311 -19.28 -23.18 1.18
N PRO A 312 -18.61 -22.39 2.05
CA PRO A 312 -18.92 -20.97 2.23
C PRO A 312 -18.70 -20.15 0.96
N LEU A 313 -17.71 -20.52 0.14
CA LEU A 313 -17.32 -19.78 -1.07
C LEU A 313 -18.44 -19.74 -2.10
N SER A 314 -19.41 -20.66 -2.05
CA SER A 314 -20.54 -20.69 -2.98
C SER A 314 -21.71 -19.82 -2.55
N THR A 315 -21.68 -19.25 -1.34
CA THR A 315 -22.79 -18.49 -0.78
C THR A 315 -22.81 -17.04 -1.28
N PRO A 316 -23.99 -16.41 -1.39
CA PRO A 316 -24.10 -15.02 -1.85
C PRO A 316 -23.28 -14.03 -1.02
N GLN A 317 -23.21 -14.21 0.30
CA GLN A 317 -22.48 -13.29 1.18
C GLN A 317 -20.96 -13.33 0.94
N TRP A 318 -20.40 -14.52 0.75
CA TRP A 318 -18.98 -14.69 0.44
C TRP A 318 -18.65 -14.19 -0.97
N GLN A 319 -19.50 -14.51 -1.95
CA GLN A 319 -19.34 -14.02 -3.32
C GLN A 319 -19.39 -12.49 -3.40
N ALA A 320 -20.23 -11.83 -2.60
CA ALA A 320 -20.27 -10.37 -2.53
C ALA A 320 -18.95 -9.77 -2.03
N ARG A 321 -18.37 -10.32 -0.95
CA ARG A 321 -17.07 -9.83 -0.42
C ARG A 321 -15.90 -10.19 -1.33
N LEU A 322 -15.93 -11.34 -2.01
CA LEU A 322 -14.93 -11.68 -3.03
C LEU A 322 -14.99 -10.69 -4.21
N ALA A 323 -16.19 -10.33 -4.67
CA ALA A 323 -16.39 -9.34 -5.73
C ALA A 323 -15.93 -7.93 -5.32
N GLU A 324 -16.15 -7.53 -4.06
CA GLU A 324 -15.66 -6.26 -3.53
C GLU A 324 -14.11 -6.19 -3.49
N ASN A 325 -13.45 -7.35 -3.38
CA ASN A 325 -11.99 -7.46 -3.36
C ASN A 325 -11.41 -7.87 -4.72
N LYS A 326 -12.14 -7.64 -5.81
CA LYS A 326 -11.67 -7.84 -7.18
C LYS A 326 -11.02 -6.57 -7.74
N LEU A 327 -9.77 -6.71 -8.21
CA LEU A 327 -9.05 -5.65 -8.91
C LEU A 327 -9.62 -5.39 -10.32
N GLY A 328 -9.31 -4.22 -10.87
CA GLY A 328 -9.68 -3.79 -12.21
C GLY A 328 -10.89 -2.86 -12.26
N SER A 329 -11.49 -2.53 -11.12
CA SER A 329 -12.68 -1.67 -11.05
C SER A 329 -12.35 -0.17 -10.93
N ALA A 330 -11.19 0.17 -10.36
CA ALA A 330 -10.72 1.53 -10.20
C ALA A 330 -9.31 1.68 -10.80
N PRO A 331 -9.16 2.07 -12.08
CA PRO A 331 -7.88 2.04 -12.77
C PRO A 331 -6.84 2.98 -12.11
N PRO A 332 -5.60 2.51 -11.88
CA PRO A 332 -4.53 3.37 -11.39
C PRO A 332 -4.20 4.51 -12.36
N ARG A 333 -3.79 5.67 -11.83
CA ARG A 333 -3.30 6.80 -12.65
C ARG A 333 -1.84 6.63 -13.10
N ALA A 334 -1.04 5.91 -12.31
CA ALA A 334 0.36 5.68 -12.60
C ALA A 334 0.55 4.53 -13.62
N PRO A 335 1.64 4.52 -14.40
CA PRO A 335 1.99 3.36 -15.23
C PRO A 335 2.14 2.09 -14.40
N VAL A 336 1.74 0.95 -14.98
CA VAL A 336 1.76 -0.36 -14.31
C VAL A 336 2.69 -1.31 -15.06
N TYR A 337 3.64 -1.91 -14.36
CA TYR A 337 4.31 -3.14 -14.78
C TYR A 337 3.59 -4.32 -14.15
N LEU A 338 2.90 -5.10 -14.97
CA LEU A 338 2.14 -6.26 -14.55
C LEU A 338 2.80 -7.51 -15.13
N PHE A 339 3.13 -8.49 -14.30
CA PHE A 339 3.85 -9.67 -14.76
C PHE A 339 3.45 -10.96 -14.05
N HIS A 340 3.64 -12.09 -14.72
CA HIS A 340 3.14 -13.37 -14.23
C HIS A 340 3.91 -14.57 -14.80
N GLY A 341 3.95 -15.68 -14.06
CA GLY A 341 4.50 -16.94 -14.53
C GLY A 341 3.56 -17.66 -15.48
N THR A 342 4.06 -18.27 -16.54
CA THR A 342 3.20 -19.04 -17.47
C THR A 342 2.72 -20.36 -16.90
N HIS A 343 3.41 -20.89 -15.90
CA HIS A 343 3.11 -22.15 -15.23
C HIS A 343 2.85 -21.93 -13.73
N ASP A 344 2.34 -20.75 -13.36
CA ASP A 344 2.02 -20.42 -11.98
C ASP A 344 0.96 -21.39 -11.43
N GLU A 345 1.40 -22.21 -10.48
CA GLU A 345 0.67 -23.30 -9.84
C GLU A 345 -0.13 -22.86 -8.61
N ILE A 346 0.03 -21.60 -8.19
CA ILE A 346 -0.66 -21.04 -7.01
C ILE A 346 -1.69 -19.99 -7.43
N ILE A 347 -1.33 -19.10 -8.35
CA ILE A 347 -2.17 -17.98 -8.80
C ILE A 347 -2.36 -18.08 -10.31
N PRO A 348 -3.57 -18.42 -10.81
CA PRO A 348 -3.77 -18.63 -12.24
C PRO A 348 -3.42 -17.41 -13.09
N LEU A 349 -2.68 -17.64 -14.18
CA LEU A 349 -2.35 -16.61 -15.16
C LEU A 349 -3.59 -15.93 -15.78
N SER A 350 -4.68 -16.68 -15.95
CA SER A 350 -5.90 -16.23 -16.64
C SER A 350 -6.57 -15.02 -15.97
N GLN A 351 -6.55 -14.94 -14.63
CA GLN A 351 -7.10 -13.79 -13.92
C GLN A 351 -6.20 -12.56 -14.07
N ALA A 352 -4.88 -12.71 -14.08
CA ALA A 352 -3.95 -11.59 -14.30
C ALA A 352 -4.05 -11.05 -15.75
N GLN A 353 -4.28 -11.93 -16.74
CA GLN A 353 -4.60 -11.50 -18.10
C GLN A 353 -5.91 -10.71 -18.18
N THR A 354 -6.89 -11.05 -17.33
CA THR A 354 -8.15 -10.30 -17.24
C THR A 354 -7.92 -8.91 -16.67
N LEU A 355 -7.15 -8.80 -15.58
CA LEU A 355 -6.75 -7.52 -15.01
C LEU A 355 -6.02 -6.65 -16.04
N ARG A 356 -5.06 -7.23 -16.77
CA ARG A 356 -4.36 -6.52 -17.87
C ARG A 356 -5.36 -5.93 -18.87
N ARG A 357 -6.34 -6.72 -19.35
CA ARG A 357 -7.33 -6.23 -20.31
C ARG A 357 -8.18 -5.10 -19.75
N GLN A 358 -8.59 -5.20 -18.48
CA GLN A 358 -9.37 -4.14 -17.80
C GLN A 358 -8.56 -2.85 -17.70
N TYR A 359 -7.31 -2.91 -17.25
CA TYR A 359 -6.43 -1.75 -17.18
C TYR A 359 -6.15 -1.15 -18.56
N CYS A 360 -5.89 -1.98 -19.58
CA CYS A 360 -5.70 -1.50 -20.95
C CYS A 360 -6.95 -0.81 -21.50
N ALA A 361 -8.14 -1.39 -21.29
CA ALA A 361 -9.40 -0.80 -21.71
C ALA A 361 -9.69 0.54 -20.99
N ALA A 362 -9.19 0.70 -19.76
CA ALA A 362 -9.27 1.93 -18.99
C ALA A 362 -8.18 2.96 -19.33
N GLY A 363 -7.30 2.68 -20.31
CA GLY A 363 -6.24 3.61 -20.73
C GLY A 363 -5.01 3.66 -19.81
N VAL A 364 -4.89 2.74 -18.86
CA VAL A 364 -3.70 2.61 -18.02
C VAL A 364 -2.52 2.21 -18.89
N LYS A 365 -1.36 2.87 -18.72
CA LYS A 365 -0.12 2.49 -19.40
C LYS A 365 0.43 1.21 -18.79
N VAL A 366 -0.05 0.07 -19.27
CA VAL A 366 0.41 -1.26 -18.82
C VAL A 366 1.56 -1.74 -19.67
N ARG A 367 2.68 -2.08 -19.02
CA ARG A 367 3.70 -2.97 -19.58
C ARG A 367 3.47 -4.35 -18.97
N TRP A 368 3.08 -5.30 -19.82
CA TRP A 368 2.83 -6.68 -19.47
C TRP A 368 4.02 -7.57 -19.83
N ALA A 369 4.42 -8.45 -18.92
CA ALA A 369 5.42 -9.48 -19.17
C ALA A 369 4.97 -10.84 -18.65
N THR A 370 5.41 -11.90 -19.31
CA THR A 370 5.27 -13.27 -18.81
C THR A 370 6.63 -13.92 -18.73
N PHE A 371 6.83 -14.71 -17.68
CA PHE A 371 8.05 -15.49 -17.48
C PHE A 371 7.71 -16.97 -17.66
N VAL A 372 8.54 -17.70 -18.41
CA VAL A 372 8.42 -19.16 -18.46
C VAL A 372 8.88 -19.70 -17.11
N GLY A 373 7.91 -19.95 -16.23
CA GLY A 373 8.18 -20.35 -14.85
C GLY A 373 6.91 -20.46 -14.02
N GLU A 374 7.11 -21.06 -12.85
CA GLU A 374 6.22 -21.31 -11.72
C GLU A 374 6.10 -20.06 -10.83
N HIS A 375 5.32 -20.16 -9.76
CA HIS A 375 5.04 -19.04 -8.86
C HIS A 375 6.32 -18.46 -8.23
N VAL A 376 7.23 -19.32 -7.72
CA VAL A 376 8.44 -18.86 -7.03
C VAL A 376 9.59 -18.52 -7.99
N THR A 377 9.76 -19.29 -9.07
CA THR A 377 10.83 -19.04 -10.04
C THR A 377 10.63 -17.71 -10.78
N THR A 378 9.38 -17.32 -11.03
CA THR A 378 9.01 -16.03 -11.62
C THR A 378 9.40 -14.84 -10.74
N LEU A 379 9.27 -14.95 -9.42
CA LEU A 379 9.71 -13.90 -8.49
C LEU A 379 11.20 -13.58 -8.69
N VAL A 380 12.04 -14.61 -8.80
CA VAL A 380 13.48 -14.45 -9.00
C VAL A 380 13.79 -13.94 -10.40
N ALA A 381 13.19 -14.55 -11.43
CA ALA A 381 13.46 -14.23 -12.83
C ALA A 381 13.05 -12.78 -13.21
N SER A 382 12.03 -12.25 -12.55
CA SER A 382 11.50 -10.91 -12.83
C SER A 382 12.25 -9.76 -12.15
N ALA A 383 13.12 -10.04 -11.17
CA ALA A 383 13.76 -8.99 -10.37
C ALA A 383 14.51 -7.92 -11.20
N PRO A 384 15.30 -8.27 -12.24
CA PRO A 384 15.94 -7.27 -13.10
C PRO A 384 14.94 -6.34 -13.81
N ASP A 385 13.82 -6.88 -14.28
CA ASP A 385 12.80 -6.13 -15.02
C ASP A 385 12.02 -5.19 -14.11
N VAL A 386 11.69 -5.64 -12.89
CA VAL A 386 11.09 -4.79 -11.84
C VAL A 386 11.99 -3.59 -11.57
N ILE A 387 13.28 -3.84 -11.32
CA ILE A 387 14.25 -2.79 -11.04
C ILE A 387 14.45 -1.86 -12.24
N GLY A 388 14.46 -2.39 -13.46
CA GLY A 388 14.53 -1.60 -14.70
C GLY A 388 13.31 -0.67 -14.87
N PHE A 389 12.10 -1.21 -14.68
CA PHE A 389 10.87 -0.43 -14.73
C PHE A 389 10.89 0.71 -13.70
N LEU A 390 11.20 0.42 -12.44
CA LEU A 390 11.27 1.44 -11.39
C LEU A 390 12.34 2.49 -11.67
N THR A 391 13.49 2.10 -12.21
CA THR A 391 14.54 3.03 -12.63
C THR A 391 14.02 4.02 -13.66
N ASP A 392 13.31 3.55 -14.68
CA ASP A 392 12.76 4.40 -15.73
C ASP A 392 11.66 5.34 -15.19
N ARG A 393 10.85 4.89 -14.24
CA ARG A 393 9.82 5.71 -13.59
C ARG A 393 10.42 6.82 -12.74
N PHE A 394 11.42 6.51 -11.90
CA PHE A 394 12.10 7.52 -11.09
C PHE A 394 12.95 8.49 -11.92
N ALA A 395 13.41 8.08 -13.12
CA ALA A 395 14.07 8.96 -14.07
C ALA A 395 13.10 9.82 -14.90
N GLY A 396 11.79 9.71 -14.71
CA GLY A 396 10.78 10.46 -15.46
C GLY A 396 10.69 10.06 -16.94
N LYS A 397 11.21 8.89 -17.33
CA LYS A 397 11.13 8.43 -18.72
C LYS A 397 9.68 8.10 -19.07
N PRO A 398 9.18 8.49 -20.26
CA PRO A 398 7.85 8.13 -20.72
C PRO A 398 7.56 6.63 -20.58
N ALA A 399 6.40 6.29 -20.01
CA ALA A 399 5.98 4.91 -19.92
C ALA A 399 5.56 4.35 -21.28
N THR A 400 6.15 3.22 -21.63
CA THR A 400 5.72 2.39 -22.76
C THR A 400 4.63 1.43 -22.31
N SER A 401 3.73 1.09 -23.23
CA SER A 401 2.65 0.15 -23.00
C SER A 401 2.61 -0.87 -24.13
N ASN A 402 2.20 -2.09 -23.81
CA ASN A 402 1.90 -3.16 -24.76
C ASN A 402 0.48 -3.70 -24.52
N CYS A 403 -0.42 -2.82 -24.08
CA CYS A 403 -1.81 -2.91 -24.52
C CYS A 403 -1.81 -2.93 -26.06
#